data_AF-A0A2N3RDV7-F1
#
_entry.id   AF-A0A2N3RDV7-F1
#
_cell.length_a   1.000
_cell.length_b   1.000
_cell.length_c   1.000
_cell.angle_alpha   90.00
_cell.angle_beta   90.00
_cell.angle_gamma   90.00
#
_symmetry.space_group_name_H-M   'P 1'
#
loop_
_entity.id
_entity.type
_entity.pdbx_description
1 polymer ?
#
loop_
_entity_poly.entity_id
_entity_poly.type
_entity_poly.pdbx_seq_one_letter_code
_entity_poly.pdbx_strand_id
1 'polypeptide(L)'
;MPLLVNAYSTLREPLWPDFLPRVAVQHRDHADPELATHLHGFVGYVSQAGDGQMTQPRYHLMRHVQRVRQHFTFEVDDAAFGELAQWAEQANAVCFLADGSVRDPHGRVLISQGEPAIDEQAQVPYPPDALQRRAQQLAQLTAQGIRVPPSLPPVPGEAEARVRDAAAVTQRMLALFAVALRAEMLAAGDTPPALEAMDARLPGVAAALSPQECAFFAQPAPEPQQLANFGWRYESLAVLQWALGLAEVLPEPTDLCDVPLAAQRALEHAEAATRPSLTLRPVPELLDALDRHLRLHWAVRQAGQSEQPPPAGIVPGVVYERHYTLNWLLHFEDADWDEVDTPT
;
A
#
# COMPACT_ATOMS: atom_id res chain seq x y z
N MET A 1 -28.06 -9.49 -27.97
CA MET A 1 -27.99 -8.00 -28.01
C MET A 1 -26.62 -7.66 -27.48
N PRO A 2 -25.92 -6.66 -28.05
CA PRO A 2 -24.62 -6.28 -27.55
C PRO A 2 -24.74 -5.85 -26.08
N LEU A 3 -23.84 -6.36 -25.25
CA LEU A 3 -23.72 -6.06 -23.84
C LEU A 3 -22.79 -4.87 -23.64
N LEU A 4 -23.29 -3.79 -23.04
CA LEU A 4 -22.44 -2.67 -22.62
C LEU A 4 -21.64 -3.05 -21.37
N VAL A 5 -20.32 -3.02 -21.47
CA VAL A 5 -19.38 -3.38 -20.41
C VAL A 5 -18.62 -2.14 -19.94
N ASN A 6 -18.58 -1.93 -18.63
CA ASN A 6 -17.62 -1.03 -17.98
C ASN A 6 -16.59 -1.88 -17.24
N ALA A 7 -15.36 -1.95 -17.74
CA ALA A 7 -14.31 -2.76 -17.16
C ALA A 7 -13.31 -1.91 -16.37
N TYR A 8 -13.02 -2.33 -15.14
CA TYR A 8 -12.19 -1.61 -14.18
C TYR A 8 -10.94 -2.42 -13.83
N SER A 9 -9.83 -2.04 -14.45
CA SER A 9 -8.52 -2.70 -14.34
C SER A 9 -7.59 -1.94 -13.38
N THR A 10 -6.86 -2.69 -12.58
CA THR A 10 -5.88 -2.14 -11.62
C THR A 10 -4.46 -2.05 -12.17
N LEU A 11 -4.21 -2.50 -13.39
CA LEU A 11 -2.88 -2.46 -13.99
C LEU A 11 -2.41 -1.02 -14.20
N ARG A 12 -1.11 -0.75 -14.00
CA ARG A 12 -0.55 0.59 -14.25
C ARG A 12 -0.66 0.99 -15.72
N GLU A 13 -0.38 0.07 -16.61
CA GLU A 13 -0.43 0.28 -18.06
C GLU A 13 -1.72 -0.32 -18.65
N PRO A 14 -2.34 0.34 -19.64
CA PRO A 14 -3.56 -0.17 -20.25
C PRO A 14 -3.30 -1.42 -21.09
N LEU A 15 -3.94 -2.54 -20.72
CA LEU A 15 -4.10 -3.70 -21.59
C LEU A 15 -5.36 -3.53 -22.43
N TRP A 16 -5.21 -3.14 -23.70
CA TRP A 16 -6.35 -2.92 -24.59
C TRP A 16 -7.05 -4.23 -24.97
N PRO A 17 -8.39 -4.29 -25.00
CA PRO A 17 -9.14 -5.47 -25.44
C PRO A 17 -8.94 -5.68 -26.95
N ASP A 18 -8.03 -6.58 -27.30
CA ASP A 18 -7.59 -6.86 -28.67
C ASP A 18 -8.60 -7.64 -29.51
N PHE A 19 -9.61 -8.24 -28.86
CA PHE A 19 -10.77 -8.85 -29.50
C PHE A 19 -11.78 -7.82 -30.04
N LEU A 20 -11.55 -6.52 -29.81
CA LEU A 20 -12.37 -5.43 -30.35
C LEU A 20 -11.52 -4.45 -31.18
N PRO A 21 -12.11 -3.82 -32.23
CA PRO A 21 -11.48 -2.68 -32.87
C PRO A 21 -11.29 -1.54 -31.85
N ARG A 22 -10.09 -0.96 -31.80
CA ARG A 22 -9.76 0.11 -30.82
C ARG A 22 -10.71 1.32 -30.87
N VAL A 23 -11.29 1.61 -32.03
CA VAL A 23 -12.28 2.69 -32.21
C VAL A 23 -13.62 2.43 -31.50
N ALA A 24 -13.91 1.17 -31.15
CA ALA A 24 -15.11 0.77 -30.42
C ALA A 24 -14.90 0.78 -28.89
N VAL A 25 -13.70 1.15 -28.43
CA VAL A 25 -13.31 1.09 -27.02
C VAL A 25 -13.02 2.50 -26.53
N GLN A 26 -13.81 2.96 -25.56
CA GLN A 26 -13.49 4.15 -24.80
C GLN A 26 -12.58 3.78 -23.63
N HIS A 27 -11.64 4.66 -23.29
CA HIS A 27 -10.66 4.44 -22.23
C HIS A 27 -10.43 5.73 -21.46
N ARG A 28 -10.31 5.62 -20.13
CA ARG A 28 -9.93 6.69 -19.21
C ARG A 28 -8.94 6.14 -18.19
N ASP A 29 -8.04 7.00 -17.72
CA ASP A 29 -7.08 6.71 -16.67
C ASP A 29 -7.00 7.88 -15.66
N HIS A 30 -6.03 7.86 -14.74
CA HIS A 30 -5.87 8.91 -13.72
C HIS A 30 -5.42 10.27 -14.25
N ALA A 31 -5.13 10.41 -15.55
CA ALA A 31 -4.99 11.74 -16.16
C ALA A 31 -6.35 12.45 -16.31
N ASP A 32 -7.46 11.70 -16.26
CA ASP A 32 -8.81 12.24 -16.19
C ASP A 32 -9.24 12.44 -14.73
N PRO A 33 -9.42 13.69 -14.25
CA PRO A 33 -9.84 13.97 -12.88
C PRO A 33 -11.26 13.45 -12.57
N GLU A 34 -12.10 13.21 -13.58
CA GLU A 34 -13.43 12.63 -13.38
C GLU A 34 -13.34 11.16 -12.92
N LEU A 35 -12.28 10.43 -13.31
CA LEU A 35 -12.13 9.03 -12.92
C LEU A 35 -12.01 8.87 -11.41
N ALA A 36 -11.25 9.73 -10.73
CA ALA A 36 -11.11 9.66 -9.27
C ALA A 36 -12.47 9.85 -8.56
N THR A 37 -13.26 10.81 -9.02
CA THR A 37 -14.62 11.06 -8.49
C THR A 37 -15.55 9.88 -8.78
N HIS A 38 -15.49 9.33 -9.99
CA HIS A 38 -16.24 8.15 -10.40
C HIS A 38 -15.91 6.93 -9.53
N LEU A 39 -14.62 6.64 -9.32
CA LEU A 39 -14.17 5.51 -8.51
C LEU A 39 -14.58 5.67 -7.04
N HIS A 40 -14.53 6.89 -6.48
CA HIS A 40 -15.04 7.15 -5.13
C HIS A 40 -16.54 6.83 -5.01
N GLY A 41 -17.35 7.30 -5.99
CA GLY A 41 -18.76 6.94 -6.07
C GLY A 41 -18.99 5.43 -6.23
N PHE A 42 -18.15 4.75 -7.00
CA PHE A 42 -18.24 3.31 -7.22
C PHE A 42 -17.89 2.50 -5.95
N VAL A 43 -16.91 2.94 -5.16
CA VAL A 43 -16.65 2.35 -3.83
C VAL A 43 -17.89 2.49 -2.93
N GLY A 44 -18.54 3.66 -2.93
CA GLY A 44 -19.79 3.89 -2.20
C GLY A 44 -20.92 2.96 -2.65
N TYR A 45 -21.05 2.78 -3.97
CA TYR A 45 -22.01 1.84 -4.57
C TYR A 45 -21.78 0.39 -4.10
N VAL A 46 -20.54 -0.09 -4.14
CA VAL A 46 -20.17 -1.43 -3.68
C VAL A 46 -20.41 -1.59 -2.17
N SER A 47 -20.11 -0.55 -1.38
CA SER A 47 -20.31 -0.58 0.06
C SER A 47 -21.78 -0.67 0.47
N GLN A 48 -22.69 -0.08 -0.31
CA GLN A 48 -24.12 0.02 0.02
C GLN A 48 -24.97 -1.08 -0.63
N ALA A 49 -24.42 -1.86 -1.55
CA ALA A 49 -25.15 -2.89 -2.27
C ALA A 49 -25.69 -4.02 -1.36
N GLY A 50 -26.89 -4.50 -1.65
CA GLY A 50 -27.56 -5.57 -0.91
C GLY A 50 -27.96 -5.15 0.51
N ASP A 51 -27.56 -5.95 1.50
CA ASP A 51 -27.89 -5.76 2.92
C ASP A 51 -26.91 -4.85 3.68
N GLY A 52 -25.87 -4.32 3.02
CA GLY A 52 -24.85 -3.48 3.64
C GLY A 52 -23.85 -4.21 4.55
N GLN A 53 -23.94 -5.53 4.75
CA GLN A 53 -22.99 -6.29 5.58
C GLN A 53 -21.59 -6.41 4.97
N MET A 54 -20.55 -6.02 5.71
CA MET A 54 -19.17 -6.15 5.23
C MET A 54 -18.74 -7.62 5.12
N THR A 55 -18.80 -8.18 3.91
CA THR A 55 -18.29 -9.51 3.58
C THR A 55 -16.89 -9.45 2.98
N GLN A 56 -16.18 -10.57 2.99
CA GLN A 56 -14.85 -10.65 2.37
C GLN A 56 -14.86 -10.26 0.88
N PRO A 57 -15.75 -10.79 0.01
CA PRO A 57 -15.80 -10.38 -1.40
C PRO A 57 -16.07 -8.88 -1.57
N ARG A 58 -16.93 -8.29 -0.73
CA ARG A 58 -17.21 -6.85 -0.75
C ARG A 58 -15.98 -6.02 -0.39
N TYR A 59 -15.28 -6.39 0.69
CA TYR A 59 -14.03 -5.73 1.07
C TYR A 59 -12.98 -5.84 -0.04
N HIS A 60 -12.79 -7.04 -0.59
CA HIS A 60 -11.84 -7.28 -1.69
C HIS A 60 -12.17 -6.44 -2.92
N LEU A 61 -13.46 -6.33 -3.26
CA LEU A 61 -13.92 -5.52 -4.39
C LEU A 61 -13.75 -4.02 -4.13
N MET A 62 -14.02 -3.52 -2.92
CA MET A 62 -13.74 -2.13 -2.57
C MET A 62 -12.25 -1.81 -2.72
N ARG A 63 -11.37 -2.69 -2.20
CA ARG A 63 -9.92 -2.56 -2.38
C ARG A 63 -9.51 -2.61 -3.85
N HIS A 64 -10.17 -3.44 -4.67
CA HIS A 64 -9.95 -3.48 -6.11
C HIS A 64 -10.29 -2.14 -6.76
N VAL A 65 -11.49 -1.62 -6.53
CA VAL A 65 -11.97 -0.35 -7.10
C VAL A 65 -11.06 0.81 -6.70
N GLN A 66 -10.62 0.88 -5.44
CA GLN A 66 -9.66 1.90 -4.97
C GLN A 66 -8.31 1.85 -5.71
N ARG A 67 -7.91 0.69 -6.24
CA ARG A 67 -6.67 0.51 -6.99
C ARG A 67 -6.82 0.66 -8.50
N VAL A 68 -8.04 0.85 -9.01
CA VAL A 68 -8.28 0.94 -10.45
C VAL A 68 -7.49 2.09 -11.05
N ARG A 69 -6.80 1.81 -12.14
CA ARG A 69 -6.02 2.77 -12.92
C ARG A 69 -6.53 2.94 -14.34
N GLN A 70 -7.19 1.90 -14.87
CA GLN A 70 -7.65 1.83 -16.24
C GLN A 70 -9.14 1.53 -16.24
N HIS A 71 -9.93 2.41 -16.84
CA HIS A 71 -11.36 2.20 -17.05
C HIS A 71 -11.62 2.10 -18.55
N PHE A 72 -12.30 1.04 -18.96
CA PHE A 72 -12.69 0.82 -20.35
C PHE A 72 -14.22 0.73 -20.46
N THR A 73 -14.78 1.27 -21.54
CA THR A 73 -16.19 1.13 -21.88
C THR A 73 -16.31 0.68 -23.33
N PHE A 74 -17.06 -0.40 -23.57
CA PHE A 74 -17.25 -0.99 -24.90
C PHE A 74 -18.49 -1.90 -24.93
N GLU A 75 -18.93 -2.26 -26.13
CA GLU A 75 -20.01 -3.23 -26.35
C GLU A 75 -19.44 -4.59 -26.79
N VAL A 76 -20.00 -5.68 -26.27
CA VAL A 76 -19.58 -7.06 -26.57
C VAL A 76 -20.80 -7.91 -26.96
N ASP A 77 -20.74 -8.60 -28.08
CA ASP A 77 -21.72 -9.62 -28.44
C ASP A 77 -21.44 -10.95 -27.72
N ASP A 78 -22.48 -11.75 -27.49
CA ASP A 78 -22.41 -13.05 -26.78
C ASP A 78 -21.30 -13.99 -27.32
N ALA A 79 -21.00 -13.90 -28.62
CA ALA A 79 -19.96 -14.70 -29.28
C ALA A 79 -18.54 -14.41 -28.78
N ALA A 80 -18.31 -13.22 -28.19
CA ALA A 80 -17.00 -12.76 -27.71
C ALA A 80 -16.86 -12.81 -26.17
N PHE A 81 -17.78 -13.48 -25.47
CA PHE A 81 -17.70 -13.60 -24.00
C PHE A 81 -16.50 -14.41 -23.52
N GLY A 82 -16.01 -15.37 -24.33
CA GLY A 82 -14.78 -16.12 -24.00
C GLY A 82 -13.55 -15.22 -24.03
N GLU A 83 -13.43 -14.40 -25.07
CA GLU A 83 -12.36 -13.43 -25.25
C GLU A 83 -12.41 -12.31 -24.21
N LEU A 84 -13.62 -11.82 -23.88
CA LEU A 84 -13.82 -10.89 -22.77
C LEU A 84 -13.30 -11.47 -21.46
N ALA A 85 -13.62 -12.73 -21.17
CA ALA A 85 -13.18 -13.36 -19.93
C ALA A 85 -11.67 -13.51 -19.85
N GLN A 86 -11.05 -13.96 -20.94
CA GLN A 86 -9.59 -14.08 -21.03
C GLN A 86 -8.90 -12.72 -20.88
N TRP A 87 -9.41 -11.69 -21.55
CA TRP A 87 -8.87 -10.35 -21.45
C TRP A 87 -9.06 -9.76 -20.05
N ALA A 88 -10.24 -9.90 -19.44
CA ALA A 88 -10.52 -9.36 -18.11
C ALA A 88 -9.64 -10.00 -17.04
N GLU A 89 -9.30 -11.28 -17.17
CA GLU A 89 -8.34 -11.96 -16.29
C GLU A 89 -6.94 -11.37 -16.44
N GLN A 90 -6.45 -11.22 -17.69
CA GLN A 90 -5.13 -10.64 -17.97
C GLN A 90 -5.03 -9.17 -17.57
N ALA A 91 -6.11 -8.41 -17.76
CA ALA A 91 -6.22 -7.01 -17.40
C ALA A 91 -6.47 -6.81 -15.89
N ASN A 92 -6.59 -7.88 -15.11
CA ASN A 92 -7.01 -7.84 -13.72
C ASN A 92 -8.24 -6.92 -13.52
N ALA A 93 -9.30 -7.18 -14.28
CA ALA A 93 -10.46 -6.30 -14.41
C ALA A 93 -11.73 -6.94 -13.84
N VAL A 94 -12.54 -6.12 -13.18
CA VAL A 94 -13.94 -6.44 -12.86
C VAL A 94 -14.86 -5.69 -13.82
N CYS A 95 -16.00 -6.29 -14.16
CA CYS A 95 -16.94 -5.73 -15.14
C CYS A 95 -18.22 -5.26 -14.46
N PHE A 96 -18.60 -4.00 -14.64
CA PHE A 96 -19.92 -3.48 -14.28
C PHE A 96 -20.82 -3.46 -15.51
N LEU A 97 -22.01 -4.05 -15.37
CA LEU A 97 -22.96 -4.20 -16.48
C LEU A 97 -24.22 -3.34 -16.28
N ALA A 98 -25.01 -3.21 -17.34
CA ALA A 98 -26.23 -2.40 -17.34
C ALA A 98 -27.34 -2.92 -16.39
N ASP A 99 -27.27 -4.19 -15.97
CA ASP A 99 -28.15 -4.76 -14.95
C ASP A 99 -27.76 -4.34 -13.50
N GLY A 100 -26.69 -3.54 -13.35
CA GLY A 100 -26.19 -3.09 -12.06
C GLY A 100 -25.32 -4.12 -11.34
N SER A 101 -25.00 -5.27 -11.96
CA SER A 101 -24.07 -6.22 -11.37
C SER A 101 -22.61 -5.83 -11.60
N VAL A 102 -21.78 -6.06 -10.59
CA VAL A 102 -20.32 -6.16 -10.77
C VAL A 102 -19.98 -7.64 -10.88
N ARG A 103 -19.17 -7.99 -11.87
CA ARG A 103 -18.83 -9.36 -12.20
C ARG A 103 -17.32 -9.58 -12.23
N ASP A 104 -16.93 -10.81 -11.89
CA ASP A 104 -15.56 -11.27 -12.08
C ASP A 104 -15.24 -11.50 -13.57
N PRO A 105 -13.98 -11.79 -13.95
CA PRO A 105 -13.63 -12.05 -15.34
C PRO A 105 -14.46 -13.14 -16.01
N HIS A 106 -14.97 -14.13 -15.27
CA HIS A 106 -15.76 -15.22 -15.83
C HIS A 106 -17.26 -14.91 -15.87
N GLY A 107 -17.67 -13.67 -15.60
CA GLY A 107 -19.06 -13.23 -15.64
C GLY A 107 -19.91 -13.68 -14.45
N ARG A 108 -19.28 -14.14 -13.36
CA ARG A 108 -19.98 -14.46 -12.10
C ARG A 108 -20.23 -13.18 -11.31
N VAL A 109 -21.38 -13.11 -10.63
CA VAL A 109 -21.85 -11.90 -9.95
C VAL A 109 -21.13 -11.75 -8.61
N LEU A 110 -20.24 -10.76 -8.50
CA LEU A 110 -19.57 -10.39 -7.25
C LEU A 110 -20.50 -9.60 -6.32
N ILE A 111 -21.25 -8.66 -6.88
CA ILE A 111 -22.21 -7.83 -6.14
C ILE A 111 -23.33 -7.32 -7.06
N SER A 112 -24.52 -7.10 -6.51
CA SER A 112 -25.68 -6.56 -7.21
C SER A 112 -26.61 -5.83 -6.23
N GLN A 113 -27.64 -5.15 -6.76
CA GLN A 113 -28.66 -4.44 -5.96
C GLN A 113 -29.89 -5.32 -5.62
N GLY A 114 -29.69 -6.64 -5.57
CA GLY A 114 -30.73 -7.64 -5.28
C GLY A 114 -30.90 -8.65 -6.41
N GLU A 115 -30.78 -8.21 -7.66
CA GLU A 115 -30.72 -9.08 -8.84
C GLU A 115 -29.63 -8.59 -9.81
N PRO A 116 -28.95 -9.49 -10.55
CA PRO A 116 -28.95 -10.95 -10.40
C PRO A 116 -28.36 -11.42 -9.05
N ALA A 117 -28.65 -12.66 -8.64
CA ALA A 117 -28.13 -13.22 -7.39
C ALA A 117 -26.60 -13.26 -7.39
N ILE A 118 -26.00 -12.98 -6.22
CA ILE A 118 -24.55 -13.11 -6.01
C ILE A 118 -24.17 -14.58 -6.18
N ASP A 119 -23.08 -14.81 -6.92
CA ASP A 119 -22.52 -16.14 -7.11
C ASP A 119 -21.47 -16.41 -6.03
N GLU A 120 -21.66 -17.47 -5.24
CA GLU A 120 -20.76 -17.85 -4.15
C GLU A 120 -19.35 -18.21 -4.63
N GLN A 121 -19.18 -18.51 -5.92
CA GLN A 121 -17.90 -18.82 -6.56
C GLN A 121 -17.26 -17.61 -7.23
N ALA A 122 -17.89 -16.44 -7.21
CA ALA A 122 -17.32 -15.23 -7.78
C ALA A 122 -16.09 -14.79 -6.98
N GLN A 123 -15.03 -14.42 -7.68
CA GLN A 123 -13.79 -13.98 -7.05
C GLN A 123 -13.26 -12.71 -7.69
N VAL A 124 -12.85 -11.74 -6.87
CA VAL A 124 -12.12 -10.57 -7.35
C VAL A 124 -10.80 -11.06 -7.95
N PRO A 125 -10.44 -10.63 -9.18
CA PRO A 125 -9.20 -11.07 -9.80
C PRO A 125 -7.99 -10.47 -9.10
N TYR A 126 -6.91 -11.23 -9.09
CA TYR A 126 -5.60 -10.78 -8.62
C TYR A 126 -4.52 -11.23 -9.61
N PRO A 127 -3.44 -10.45 -9.79
CA PRO A 127 -2.32 -10.90 -10.60
C PRO A 127 -1.72 -12.21 -10.06
N PRO A 128 -1.24 -13.11 -10.94
CA PRO A 128 -0.66 -14.38 -10.52
C PRO A 128 0.50 -14.25 -9.54
N ASP A 129 1.36 -13.24 -9.72
CA ASP A 129 2.51 -13.00 -8.84
C ASP A 129 2.07 -12.59 -7.42
N ALA A 130 0.98 -11.83 -7.29
CA ALA A 130 0.40 -11.46 -5.99
C ALA A 130 -0.15 -12.69 -5.24
N LEU A 131 -0.83 -13.59 -5.95
CA LEU A 131 -1.34 -14.84 -5.37
C LEU A 131 -0.20 -15.77 -4.94
N GLN A 132 0.84 -15.89 -5.77
CA GLN A 132 2.03 -16.69 -5.48
C GLN A 132 2.77 -16.15 -4.25
N ARG A 133 3.01 -14.83 -4.20
CA ARG A 133 3.63 -14.16 -3.06
C ARG A 133 2.88 -14.43 -1.75
N ARG A 134 1.56 -14.26 -1.77
CA ARG A 134 0.71 -14.58 -0.61
C ARG A 134 0.91 -16.02 -0.14
N ALA A 135 0.87 -16.98 -1.05
CA ALA A 135 1.01 -18.39 -0.72
C ALA A 135 2.37 -18.69 -0.07
N GLN A 136 3.44 -18.10 -0.61
CA GLN A 136 4.80 -18.23 -0.07
C GLN A 136 4.91 -17.63 1.33
N GLN A 137 4.39 -16.42 1.55
CA GLN A 137 4.40 -15.76 2.87
C GLN A 137 3.58 -16.55 3.90
N LEU A 138 2.40 -17.05 3.53
CA LEU A 138 1.59 -17.89 4.43
C LEU A 138 2.32 -19.18 4.83
N ALA A 139 3.02 -19.82 3.90
CA ALA A 139 3.83 -21.00 4.19
C ALA A 139 4.98 -20.69 5.16
N GLN A 140 5.70 -19.59 4.95
CA GLN A 140 6.79 -19.14 5.82
C GLN A 140 6.28 -18.81 7.23
N LEU A 141 5.20 -18.04 7.35
CA LEU A 141 4.58 -17.68 8.63
C LEU A 141 4.09 -18.93 9.38
N THR A 142 3.48 -19.88 8.67
CA THR A 142 3.05 -21.14 9.26
C THR A 142 4.22 -21.94 9.82
N ALA A 143 5.35 -21.98 9.09
CA ALA A 143 6.58 -22.63 9.57
C ALA A 143 7.17 -21.96 10.81
N GLN A 144 6.93 -20.66 11.00
CA GLN A 144 7.29 -19.89 12.21
C GLN A 144 6.25 -20.02 13.34
N GLY A 145 5.18 -20.79 13.14
CA GLY A 145 4.09 -20.93 14.11
C GLY A 145 3.11 -19.75 14.14
N ILE A 146 3.20 -18.83 13.20
CA ILE A 146 2.32 -17.66 13.07
C ILE A 146 1.16 -18.04 12.14
N ARG A 147 -0.07 -17.97 12.64
CA ARG A 147 -1.28 -18.26 11.86
C ARG A 147 -1.96 -16.97 11.42
N VAL A 148 -2.24 -16.87 10.13
CA VAL A 148 -2.93 -15.73 9.50
C VAL A 148 -4.02 -16.28 8.59
N PRO A 149 -5.23 -15.69 8.55
CA PRO A 149 -6.33 -16.25 7.78
C PRO A 149 -6.08 -16.06 6.28
N PRO A 150 -6.46 -17.05 5.45
CA PRO A 150 -6.35 -16.94 4.00
C PRO A 150 -7.30 -15.89 3.39
N SER A 151 -8.23 -15.36 4.19
CA SER A 151 -9.19 -14.34 3.79
C SER A 151 -8.59 -12.95 3.61
N LEU A 152 -7.36 -12.71 4.10
CA LEU A 152 -6.66 -11.46 3.80
C LEU A 152 -6.38 -11.35 2.29
N PRO A 153 -6.69 -10.20 1.67
CA PRO A 153 -6.41 -10.00 0.26
C PRO A 153 -4.89 -10.01 0.03
N PRO A 154 -4.42 -10.49 -1.14
CA PRO A 154 -3.07 -10.23 -1.60
C PRO A 154 -2.78 -8.72 -1.67
N VAL A 155 -1.52 -8.35 -1.42
CA VAL A 155 -1.00 -7.04 -1.82
C VAL A 155 -0.97 -6.92 -3.35
N PRO A 156 -0.83 -5.72 -3.93
CA PRO A 156 -0.76 -5.56 -5.39
C PRO A 156 0.33 -6.42 -6.05
N GLY A 157 0.09 -6.84 -7.29
CA GLY A 157 1.07 -7.49 -8.15
C GLY A 157 2.04 -6.49 -8.80
N GLU A 158 3.08 -7.01 -9.43
CA GLU A 158 4.14 -6.20 -10.07
C GLU A 158 3.63 -5.30 -11.19
N ALA A 159 2.57 -5.68 -11.90
CA ALA A 159 1.94 -4.86 -12.95
C ALA A 159 1.00 -3.77 -12.39
N GLU A 160 0.63 -3.86 -11.11
CA GLU A 160 -0.19 -2.86 -10.38
C GLU A 160 0.67 -1.90 -9.56
N ALA A 161 1.77 -2.40 -8.98
CA ALA A 161 2.55 -1.72 -7.95
C ALA A 161 3.18 -0.40 -8.40
N ARG A 162 2.90 0.69 -7.69
CA ARG A 162 3.59 1.97 -7.89
C ARG A 162 4.57 2.16 -6.75
N VAL A 163 5.75 2.68 -7.04
CA VAL A 163 6.76 2.99 -6.02
C VAL A 163 7.08 4.48 -6.12
N ARG A 164 7.13 5.16 -4.98
CA ARG A 164 7.65 6.54 -4.91
C ARG A 164 9.09 6.56 -5.40
N ASP A 165 9.48 7.59 -6.14
CA ASP A 165 10.82 7.66 -6.72
C ASP A 165 11.92 7.80 -5.64
N ALA A 166 13.15 7.45 -6.01
CA ALA A 166 14.27 7.43 -5.08
C ALA A 166 14.56 8.80 -4.45
N ALA A 167 14.28 9.91 -5.14
CA ALA A 167 14.51 11.25 -4.61
C ALA A 167 13.49 11.57 -3.52
N ALA A 168 12.21 11.32 -3.76
CA ALA A 168 11.14 11.47 -2.76
C ALA A 168 11.39 10.59 -1.53
N VAL A 169 11.81 9.33 -1.75
CA VAL A 169 12.12 8.39 -0.67
C VAL A 169 13.34 8.85 0.14
N THR A 170 14.36 9.40 -0.52
CA THR A 170 15.55 9.97 0.14
C THR A 170 15.19 11.18 1.01
N GLN A 171 14.37 12.10 0.49
CA GLN A 171 13.91 13.25 1.25
C GLN A 171 13.09 12.83 2.47
N ARG A 172 12.19 11.86 2.29
CA ARG A 172 11.40 11.32 3.40
C ARG A 172 12.30 10.68 4.46
N MET A 173 13.28 9.88 4.05
CA MET A 173 14.29 9.26 4.92
C MET A 173 15.00 10.29 5.80
N LEU A 174 15.52 11.37 5.21
CA LEU A 174 16.21 12.43 5.97
C LEU A 174 15.30 13.15 6.97
N ALA A 175 14.05 13.38 6.59
CA ALA A 175 13.11 14.07 7.45
C ALA A 175 12.57 13.18 8.58
N LEU A 176 12.44 11.85 8.37
CA LEU A 176 12.20 10.90 9.46
C LEU A 176 13.37 10.84 10.44
N PHE A 177 14.60 10.86 9.94
CA PHE A 177 15.78 10.95 10.79
C PHE A 177 15.78 12.22 11.64
N ALA A 178 15.46 13.37 11.05
CA ALA A 178 15.45 14.65 11.75
C ALA A 178 14.43 14.70 12.90
N VAL A 179 13.21 14.20 12.70
CA VAL A 179 12.19 14.17 13.75
C VAL A 179 12.48 13.13 14.83
N ALA A 180 13.02 11.97 14.46
CA ALA A 180 13.41 10.94 15.41
C ALA A 180 14.58 11.39 16.30
N LEU A 181 15.61 12.00 15.69
CA LEU A 181 16.74 12.58 16.42
C LEU A 181 16.29 13.69 17.38
N ARG A 182 15.41 14.58 16.91
CA ARG A 182 14.84 15.63 17.77
C ARG A 182 14.12 15.04 18.98
N ALA A 183 13.31 14.01 18.76
CA ALA A 183 12.57 13.34 19.83
C ALA A 183 13.50 12.66 20.84
N GLU A 184 14.53 11.95 20.36
CA GLU A 184 15.55 11.32 21.19
C GLU A 184 16.28 12.34 22.08
N MET A 185 16.77 13.45 21.50
CA MET A 185 17.47 14.51 22.24
C MET A 185 16.59 15.13 23.32
N LEU A 186 15.34 15.46 22.99
CA LEU A 186 14.41 16.03 23.97
C LEU A 186 14.07 15.04 25.09
N ALA A 187 13.90 13.75 24.77
CA ALA A 187 13.65 12.71 25.76
C ALA A 187 14.87 12.50 26.69
N ALA A 188 16.09 12.71 26.19
CA ALA A 188 17.32 12.70 26.97
C ALA A 188 17.54 13.98 27.81
N GLY A 189 16.72 15.02 27.61
CA GLY A 189 16.88 16.34 28.25
C GLY A 189 17.88 17.26 27.56
N ASP A 190 18.32 16.91 26.35
CA ASP A 190 19.20 17.72 25.53
C ASP A 190 18.43 18.76 24.70
N THR A 191 19.14 19.78 24.22
CA THR A 191 18.57 20.80 23.32
C THR A 191 18.85 20.43 21.87
N PRO A 192 17.83 20.04 21.07
CA PRO A 192 18.02 19.72 19.66
C PRO A 192 18.32 20.99 18.84
N PRO A 193 19.00 20.86 17.69
CA PRO A 193 19.13 21.96 16.74
C PRO A 193 17.76 22.49 16.30
N ALA A 194 17.69 23.81 16.05
CA ALA A 194 16.57 24.41 15.35
C ALA A 194 16.46 23.85 13.92
N LEU A 195 15.27 23.95 13.31
CA LEU A 195 15.02 23.38 11.99
C LEU A 195 15.98 23.92 10.92
N GLU A 196 16.32 25.21 10.97
CA GLU A 196 17.25 25.83 10.03
C GLU A 196 18.67 25.25 10.14
N ALA A 197 19.12 24.98 11.37
CA ALA A 197 20.40 24.34 11.62
C ALA A 197 20.39 22.85 11.22
N MET A 198 19.23 22.19 11.37
CA MET A 198 19.04 20.82 10.92
C MET A 198 19.08 20.74 9.39
N ASP A 199 18.40 21.65 8.68
CA ASP A 199 18.36 21.71 7.22
C ASP A 199 19.74 22.02 6.60
N ALA A 200 20.55 22.84 7.27
CA ALA A 200 21.93 23.06 6.88
C ALA A 200 22.79 21.77 6.91
N ARG A 201 22.45 20.82 7.81
CA ARG A 201 23.14 19.53 7.95
C ARG A 201 22.49 18.42 7.14
N LEU A 202 21.18 18.51 6.91
CA LEU A 202 20.34 17.55 6.20
C LEU A 202 19.62 18.30 5.06
N PRO A 203 20.30 18.56 3.93
CA PRO A 203 19.79 19.48 2.91
C PRO A 203 18.45 19.05 2.31
N GLY A 204 17.43 19.89 2.47
CA GLY A 204 16.07 19.67 1.94
C GLY A 204 15.09 19.15 2.98
N VAL A 205 15.53 18.88 4.22
CA VAL A 205 14.69 18.36 5.29
C VAL A 205 13.49 19.26 5.57
N ALA A 206 13.67 20.59 5.58
CA ALA A 206 12.60 21.52 5.94
C ALA A 206 11.43 21.47 4.95
N ALA A 207 11.72 21.22 3.67
CA ALA A 207 10.71 21.05 2.62
C ALA A 207 10.08 19.65 2.60
N ALA A 208 10.76 18.67 3.20
CA ALA A 208 10.35 17.26 3.21
C ALA A 208 9.49 16.89 4.43
N LEU A 209 9.42 17.74 5.46
CA LEU A 209 8.58 17.51 6.63
C LEU A 209 7.10 17.52 6.26
N SER A 210 6.34 16.60 6.85
CA SER A 210 4.89 16.61 6.81
C SER A 210 4.30 17.71 7.70
N PRO A 211 3.02 18.06 7.55
CA PRO A 211 2.36 19.02 8.44
C PRO A 211 2.50 18.71 9.94
N GLN A 212 2.35 17.44 10.35
CA GLN A 212 2.51 17.04 11.75
C GLN A 212 3.96 17.15 12.23
N GLU A 213 4.93 16.85 11.37
CA GLU A 213 6.35 16.96 11.67
C GLU A 213 6.80 18.44 11.80
N CYS A 214 6.30 19.31 10.93
CA CYS A 214 6.47 20.76 11.04
C CYS A 214 5.91 21.28 12.38
N ALA A 215 4.70 20.84 12.75
CA ALA A 215 4.10 21.21 14.03
C ALA A 215 4.94 20.72 15.22
N PHE A 216 5.53 19.52 15.14
CA PHE A 216 6.42 18.99 16.18
C PHE A 216 7.69 19.84 16.36
N PHE A 217 8.32 20.28 15.26
CA PHE A 217 9.47 21.18 15.32
C PHE A 217 9.14 22.52 15.99
N ALA A 218 7.93 23.05 15.76
CA ALA A 218 7.46 24.31 16.33
C ALA A 218 7.08 24.21 17.83
N GLN A 219 6.96 23.01 18.40
CA GLN A 219 6.56 22.81 19.79
C GLN A 219 7.78 22.79 20.73
N PRO A 220 7.92 23.76 21.67
CA PRO A 220 9.09 23.82 22.55
C PRO A 220 9.18 22.67 23.56
N ALA A 221 8.03 22.18 24.04
CA ALA A 221 7.94 21.12 25.05
C ALA A 221 6.86 20.11 24.65
N PRO A 222 7.17 19.15 23.77
CA PRO A 222 6.24 18.09 23.39
C PRO A 222 5.97 17.13 24.56
N GLU A 223 4.76 16.57 24.59
CA GLU A 223 4.38 15.57 25.60
C GLU A 223 5.19 14.26 25.44
N PRO A 224 5.42 13.49 26.53
CA PRO A 224 6.20 12.25 26.47
C PRO A 224 5.72 11.24 25.43
N GLN A 225 4.40 11.10 25.24
CA GLN A 225 3.84 10.20 24.23
C GLN A 225 4.19 10.65 22.80
N GLN A 226 4.24 11.96 22.55
CA GLN A 226 4.61 12.50 21.25
C GLN A 226 6.10 12.27 20.97
N LEU A 227 6.96 12.42 21.98
CA LEU A 227 8.38 12.05 21.87
C LEU A 227 8.54 10.56 21.55
N ALA A 228 7.79 9.69 22.22
CA ALA A 228 7.79 8.26 21.91
C ALA A 228 7.35 7.99 20.47
N ASN A 229 6.25 8.60 20.01
CA ASN A 229 5.75 8.43 18.64
C ASN A 229 6.76 8.87 17.58
N PHE A 230 7.44 10.00 17.77
CA PHE A 230 8.49 10.43 16.84
C PHE A 230 9.78 9.61 16.97
N GLY A 231 10.09 9.07 18.15
CA GLY A 231 11.21 8.14 18.34
C GLY A 231 11.03 6.84 17.55
N TRP A 232 9.79 6.33 17.45
CA TRP A 232 9.46 5.16 16.62
C TRP A 232 9.79 5.37 15.12
N ARG A 233 9.95 6.61 14.65
CA ARG A 233 10.32 6.89 13.25
C ARG A 233 11.71 6.40 12.88
N TYR A 234 12.55 5.97 13.82
CA TYR A 234 13.76 5.21 13.51
C TYR A 234 13.48 3.89 12.79
N GLU A 235 12.37 3.19 13.10
CA GLU A 235 11.97 1.98 12.37
C GLU A 235 11.55 2.29 10.94
N SER A 236 10.79 3.37 10.78
CA SER A 236 10.38 3.88 9.47
C SER A 236 11.62 4.29 8.64
N LEU A 237 12.59 4.97 9.26
CA LEU A 237 13.88 5.31 8.66
C LEU A 237 14.63 4.05 8.19
N ALA A 238 14.71 3.01 9.03
CA ALA A 238 15.42 1.78 8.70
C ALA A 238 14.83 1.07 7.47
N VAL A 239 13.48 1.09 7.31
CA VAL A 239 12.83 0.56 6.10
C VAL A 239 13.19 1.36 4.87
N LEU A 240 13.20 2.69 4.93
CA LEU A 240 13.57 3.50 3.77
C LEU A 240 15.05 3.34 3.40
N GLN A 241 15.93 3.19 4.38
CA GLN A 241 17.35 2.86 4.14
C GLN A 241 17.51 1.49 3.47
N TRP A 242 16.76 0.48 3.92
CA TRP A 242 16.73 -0.82 3.24
C TRP A 242 16.21 -0.68 1.81
N ALA A 243 15.09 0.01 1.60
CA ALA A 243 14.50 0.21 0.28
C ALA A 243 15.44 0.96 -0.69
N LEU A 244 16.24 1.90 -0.19
CA LEU A 244 17.24 2.66 -0.94
C LEU A 244 18.60 1.94 -1.12
N GLY A 245 18.74 0.71 -0.61
CA GLY A 245 19.97 -0.08 -0.71
C GLY A 245 21.09 0.33 0.26
N LEU A 246 20.81 1.20 1.23
CA LEU A 246 21.74 1.58 2.30
C LEU A 246 21.87 0.50 3.40
N ALA A 247 20.87 -0.37 3.50
CA ALA A 247 20.90 -1.57 4.33
C ALA A 247 20.67 -2.82 3.47
N GLU A 248 21.49 -3.86 3.66
CA GLU A 248 21.44 -5.10 2.87
C GLU A 248 20.23 -5.96 3.21
N VAL A 249 19.81 -5.99 4.48
CA VAL A 249 18.74 -6.85 4.99
C VAL A 249 17.75 -6.03 5.79
N LEU A 250 16.46 -6.32 5.62
CA LEU A 250 15.41 -5.90 6.55
C LEU A 250 15.18 -7.06 7.54
N PRO A 251 15.66 -6.97 8.80
CA PRO A 251 15.59 -8.07 9.75
C PRO A 251 14.15 -8.36 10.15
N GLU A 252 13.91 -9.52 10.78
CA GLU A 252 12.61 -9.79 11.40
C GLU A 252 12.27 -8.72 12.45
N PRO A 253 10.98 -8.37 12.61
CA PRO A 253 10.57 -7.34 13.56
C PRO A 253 10.47 -7.91 14.98
N THR A 254 11.51 -8.63 15.44
CA THR A 254 11.64 -9.17 16.80
C THR A 254 12.41 -8.25 17.73
N ASP A 255 13.14 -7.30 17.15
CA ASP A 255 14.00 -6.35 17.85
C ASP A 255 13.88 -4.98 17.19
N LEU A 256 14.24 -3.94 17.95
CA LEU A 256 14.37 -2.59 17.43
C LEU A 256 15.52 -2.50 16.42
N CYS A 257 15.44 -1.56 15.49
CA CYS A 257 16.51 -1.25 14.57
C CYS A 257 17.75 -0.74 15.31
N ASP A 258 18.92 -0.93 14.72
CA ASP A 258 20.17 -0.33 15.19
C ASP A 258 20.12 1.18 14.94
N VAL A 259 19.65 1.92 15.96
CA VAL A 259 19.48 3.38 15.91
C VAL A 259 20.81 4.10 15.60
N PRO A 260 21.94 3.80 16.26
CA PRO A 260 23.24 4.37 15.91
C PRO A 260 23.61 4.17 14.44
N LEU A 261 23.45 2.96 13.91
CA LEU A 261 23.76 2.66 12.50
C LEU A 261 22.80 3.36 11.54
N ALA A 262 21.51 3.44 11.86
CA ALA A 262 20.53 4.17 11.08
C ALA A 262 20.86 5.67 11.03
N ALA A 263 21.23 6.26 12.17
CA ALA A 263 21.66 7.66 12.25
C ALA A 263 22.95 7.90 11.45
N GLN A 264 23.94 7.01 11.57
CA GLN A 264 25.19 7.08 10.82
C GLN A 264 24.94 7.12 9.31
N ARG A 265 24.15 6.18 8.77
CA ARG A 265 23.82 6.12 7.34
C ARG A 265 23.14 7.39 6.83
N ALA A 266 22.22 7.96 7.62
CA ALA A 266 21.53 9.19 7.25
C ALA A 266 22.49 10.39 7.18
N LEU A 267 23.40 10.52 8.16
CA LEU A 267 24.41 11.56 8.21
C LEU A 267 25.45 11.41 7.08
N GLU A 268 26.00 10.22 6.88
CA GLU A 268 26.96 9.94 5.81
C GLU A 268 26.37 10.25 4.43
N HIS A 269 25.09 9.91 4.21
CA HIS A 269 24.41 10.26 2.97
C HIS A 269 24.25 11.78 2.81
N ALA A 270 23.87 12.49 3.88
CA ALA A 270 23.68 13.94 3.84
C ALA A 270 24.99 14.72 3.63
N GLU A 271 26.09 14.24 4.20
CA GLU A 271 27.42 14.87 4.14
C GLU A 271 28.22 14.52 2.88
N ALA A 272 27.77 13.54 2.08
CA ALA A 272 28.46 13.11 0.88
C ALA A 272 28.64 14.26 -0.13
N ALA A 273 29.91 14.61 -0.43
CA ALA A 273 30.28 15.71 -1.34
C ALA A 273 29.61 15.61 -2.72
N THR A 274 29.42 14.38 -3.19
CA THR A 274 28.52 14.03 -4.29
C THR A 274 27.52 13.03 -3.75
N ARG A 275 26.29 13.47 -3.46
CA ARG A 275 25.21 12.57 -3.01
C ARG A 275 25.03 11.47 -4.05
N PRO A 276 25.39 10.21 -3.74
CA PRO A 276 25.23 9.13 -4.69
C PRO A 276 23.75 9.00 -5.01
N SER A 277 23.41 8.81 -6.29
CA SER A 277 22.05 8.47 -6.67
C SER A 277 21.72 7.11 -6.05
N LEU A 278 20.85 7.11 -5.06
CA LEU A 278 20.36 5.89 -4.45
C LEU A 278 19.42 5.20 -5.43
N THR A 279 19.53 3.88 -5.50
CA THR A 279 18.69 3.05 -6.36
C THR A 279 17.75 2.26 -5.48
N LEU A 280 16.46 2.32 -5.78
CA LEU A 280 15.47 1.53 -5.06
C LEU A 280 15.66 0.05 -5.35
N ARG A 281 15.36 -0.77 -4.34
CA ARG A 281 15.28 -2.22 -4.49
C ARG A 281 14.24 -2.60 -5.55
N PRO A 282 14.40 -3.78 -6.18
CA PRO A 282 13.42 -4.31 -7.11
C PRO A 282 12.01 -4.34 -6.52
N VAL A 283 11.01 -4.01 -7.33
CA VAL A 283 9.58 -4.03 -6.94
C VAL A 283 9.16 -5.35 -6.28
N PRO A 284 9.58 -6.54 -6.76
CA PRO A 284 9.26 -7.81 -6.08
C PRO A 284 9.69 -7.84 -4.61
N GLU A 285 10.90 -7.36 -4.30
CA GLU A 285 11.41 -7.36 -2.92
C GLU A 285 10.59 -6.42 -2.02
N LEU A 286 10.20 -5.26 -2.53
CA LEU A 286 9.37 -4.30 -1.81
C LEU A 286 7.97 -4.88 -1.53
N LEU A 287 7.38 -5.56 -2.51
CA LEU A 287 6.07 -6.20 -2.37
C LEU A 287 6.13 -7.41 -1.41
N ASP A 288 7.22 -8.17 -1.40
CA ASP A 288 7.44 -9.26 -0.45
C ASP A 288 7.51 -8.73 0.99
N ALA A 289 8.22 -7.62 1.20
CA ALA A 289 8.25 -6.95 2.49
C ALA A 289 6.87 -6.43 2.91
N LEU A 290 6.11 -5.82 2.00
CA LEU A 290 4.75 -5.35 2.27
C LEU A 290 3.81 -6.51 2.64
N ASP A 291 3.81 -7.59 1.85
CA ASP A 291 2.94 -8.76 2.05
C ASP A 291 3.21 -9.43 3.41
N ARG A 292 4.49 -9.52 3.79
CA ARG A 292 4.94 -10.00 5.09
C ARG A 292 4.44 -9.10 6.23
N HIS A 293 4.69 -7.79 6.15
CA HIS A 293 4.34 -6.87 7.24
C HIS A 293 2.84 -6.69 7.38
N LEU A 294 2.06 -6.73 6.29
CA LEU A 294 0.59 -6.75 6.34
C LEU A 294 0.09 -7.92 7.21
N ARG A 295 0.64 -9.13 6.98
CA ARG A 295 0.22 -10.36 7.69
C ARG A 295 0.69 -10.39 9.14
N LEU A 296 1.91 -9.95 9.39
CA LEU A 296 2.42 -9.82 10.76
C LEU A 296 1.60 -8.78 11.53
N HIS A 297 1.24 -7.67 10.91
CA HIS A 297 0.45 -6.62 11.55
C HIS A 297 -0.97 -7.13 11.88
N TRP A 298 -1.60 -7.89 10.97
CA TRP A 298 -2.82 -8.62 11.28
C TRP A 298 -2.65 -9.54 12.50
N ALA A 299 -1.61 -10.39 12.51
CA ALA A 299 -1.39 -11.35 13.60
C ALA A 299 -1.18 -10.67 14.96
N VAL A 300 -0.44 -9.57 14.97
CA VAL A 300 -0.22 -8.72 16.16
C VAL A 300 -1.54 -8.12 16.67
N ARG A 301 -2.37 -7.57 15.78
CA ARG A 301 -3.67 -7.00 16.19
C ARG A 301 -4.64 -8.07 16.67
N GLN A 302 -4.66 -9.23 16.02
CA GLN A 302 -5.48 -10.36 16.46
C GLN A 302 -5.07 -10.85 17.85
N ALA A 303 -3.75 -10.97 18.11
CA ALA A 303 -3.24 -11.33 19.43
C ALA A 303 -3.66 -10.30 20.48
N GLY A 304 -3.53 -9.00 20.18
CA GLY A 304 -3.98 -7.92 21.06
C GLY A 304 -5.49 -7.96 21.37
N GLN A 305 -6.34 -8.15 20.36
CA GLN A 305 -7.79 -8.30 20.54
C GLN A 305 -8.18 -9.53 21.36
N SER A 306 -7.36 -10.58 21.30
CA SER A 306 -7.58 -11.83 22.03
C SER A 306 -6.86 -11.86 23.38
N GLU A 307 -6.26 -10.75 23.81
CA GLU A 307 -5.42 -10.64 25.02
C GLU A 307 -4.29 -11.69 25.10
N GLN A 308 -3.76 -12.07 23.94
CA GLN A 308 -2.65 -13.02 23.80
C GLN A 308 -1.33 -12.28 23.53
N PRO A 309 -0.18 -12.86 23.92
CA PRO A 309 1.11 -12.28 23.55
C PRO A 309 1.30 -12.28 22.03
N PRO A 310 1.99 -11.27 21.47
CA PRO A 310 2.40 -11.29 20.07
C PRO A 310 3.13 -12.60 19.73
N PRO A 311 2.85 -13.21 18.56
CA PRO A 311 3.44 -14.49 18.22
C PRO A 311 4.94 -14.34 17.90
N ALA A 312 5.70 -15.40 18.11
CA ALA A 312 7.10 -15.54 17.69
C ALA A 312 8.05 -14.39 18.12
N GLY A 313 7.77 -13.71 19.25
CA GLY A 313 8.61 -12.62 19.75
C GLY A 313 8.52 -11.33 18.92
N ILE A 314 7.54 -11.23 18.03
CA ILE A 314 7.34 -10.06 17.17
C ILE A 314 6.98 -8.84 18.02
N VAL A 315 7.63 -7.70 17.74
CA VAL A 315 7.43 -6.42 18.41
C VAL A 315 6.34 -5.63 17.68
N PRO A 316 5.17 -5.38 18.31
CA PRO A 316 4.04 -4.71 17.67
C PRO A 316 4.38 -3.34 17.06
N GLY A 317 5.13 -2.51 17.79
CA GLY A 317 5.51 -1.17 17.34
C GLY A 317 6.38 -1.18 16.09
N VAL A 318 7.32 -2.13 16.01
CA VAL A 318 8.18 -2.33 14.83
C VAL A 318 7.32 -2.69 13.62
N VAL A 319 6.43 -3.67 13.77
CA VAL A 319 5.54 -4.10 12.68
C VAL A 319 4.66 -2.96 12.18
N TYR A 320 4.10 -2.17 13.09
CA TYR A 320 3.27 -1.01 12.74
C TYR A 320 4.05 0.00 11.89
N GLU A 321 5.20 0.49 12.37
CA GLU A 321 6.01 1.50 11.68
C GLU A 321 6.48 1.03 10.30
N ARG A 322 6.87 -0.26 10.20
CA ARG A 322 7.32 -0.83 8.94
C ARG A 322 6.18 -1.02 7.95
N HIS A 323 5.01 -1.50 8.38
CA HIS A 323 3.84 -1.59 7.51
C HIS A 323 3.41 -0.20 7.02
N TYR A 324 3.35 0.78 7.92
CA TYR A 324 3.03 2.17 7.59
C TYR A 324 3.98 2.73 6.52
N THR A 325 5.28 2.53 6.72
CA THR A 325 6.30 3.00 5.77
C THR A 325 6.21 2.32 4.41
N LEU A 326 5.92 1.01 4.38
CA LEU A 326 5.76 0.26 3.13
C LEU A 326 4.49 0.68 2.38
N ASN A 327 3.39 0.96 3.10
CA ASN A 327 2.18 1.53 2.52
C ASN A 327 2.45 2.91 1.90
N TRP A 328 3.18 3.77 2.61
CA TRP A 328 3.65 5.02 2.03
C TRP A 328 4.53 4.77 0.79
N LEU A 329 5.56 3.94 0.88
CA LEU A 329 6.47 3.69 -0.24
C LEU A 329 5.73 3.20 -1.50
N LEU A 330 4.70 2.36 -1.33
CA LEU A 330 3.96 1.69 -2.40
C LEU A 330 2.61 2.34 -2.75
N HIS A 331 2.45 3.64 -2.49
CA HIS A 331 1.27 4.42 -2.88
C HIS A 331 -0.07 3.85 -2.38
N PHE A 332 -0.10 3.32 -1.16
CA PHE A 332 -1.35 2.87 -0.55
C PHE A 332 -2.34 4.04 -0.46
N GLU A 333 -3.45 3.92 -1.19
CA GLU A 333 -4.48 4.97 -1.34
C GLU A 333 -3.96 6.34 -1.81
N ASP A 334 -2.76 6.36 -2.41
CA ASP A 334 -2.05 7.60 -2.79
C ASP A 334 -1.90 8.61 -1.64
N ALA A 335 -2.00 8.16 -0.38
CA ALA A 335 -1.98 9.01 0.81
C ALA A 335 -0.61 9.68 1.01
N ASP A 336 -0.63 10.92 1.49
CA ASP A 336 0.55 11.61 2.01
C ASP A 336 0.97 11.03 3.36
N TRP A 337 2.22 11.32 3.79
CA TRP A 337 2.83 10.67 4.94
C TRP A 337 1.91 10.60 6.15
N ASP A 338 1.34 11.74 6.56
CA ASP A 338 0.49 11.87 7.76
C ASP A 338 -0.88 11.16 7.64
N GLU A 339 -1.28 10.79 6.43
CA GLU A 339 -2.61 10.25 6.10
C GLU A 339 -2.58 8.74 5.83
N VAL A 340 -1.40 8.12 5.83
CA VAL A 340 -1.26 6.69 5.56
C VAL A 340 -1.99 5.86 6.61
N ASP A 341 -2.82 4.93 6.14
CA ASP A 341 -3.47 3.94 6.99
C ASP A 341 -2.80 2.56 6.87
N THR A 342 -3.08 1.68 7.83
CA THR A 342 -2.61 0.30 7.90
C THR A 342 -3.78 -0.64 8.22
N PRO A 343 -4.78 -0.76 7.30
CA PRO A 343 -5.93 -1.60 7.57
C PRO A 343 -5.51 -3.07 7.61
N THR A 344 -5.81 -3.71 8.75
CA THR A 344 -5.52 -5.10 9.08
C THR A 344 -6.51 -5.61 10.09
#